data_AF-A0A7R8ZHE7-F1
#
_entry.id   AF-A0A7R8ZHE7-F1
#
_cell.length_a   1.000
_cell.length_b   1.000
_cell.length_c   1.000
_cell.angle_alpha   90.00
_cell.angle_beta   90.00
_cell.angle_gamma   90.00
#
_symmetry.space_group_name_H-M   'P 1'
#
loop_
_entity.id
_entity.type
_entity.pdbx_description
1 polymer ?
#
loop_
_entity_poly.entity_id
_entity_poly.type
_entity_poly.pdbx_seq_one_letter_code
_entity_poly.pdbx_strand_id
1 'polypeptide(L)'
;DCHSCLIHGNTTTPGGAPSVAYKLRLGHCTWCVQNARCHHRDDNYGVCGLREDTPSQVPGWWGAKGTEVGAVEECRVLDRRPGLTFLKYKHPADLTHPDSVTIINATTVDFSLLNPTTRIEQALVGGMTARLLGFLRPPESWGDTGEILRMCASHSSALLRLASTDNNNNNMDVVGNLTAELSQCLPARLPSGSPVFLVPGRYLVDFESHSSPSKSSYSTHHQSNMELQHYRDNDASKVFTFEYLEPYENGSCALYSNCLQCLTDSMCGWCDLTSLCYSRLLDETEVCSRDDEWRYLTLLPATCANCSNYISCETCVGSGLCEWWTEDAKCARKG
;
A
#
# COMPACT_ATOMS: atom_id res chain seq x y z
N ASP A 1 -6.66 12.27 -6.32
CA ASP A 1 -5.25 11.83 -6.50
C ASP A 1 -4.42 13.01 -7.01
N CYS A 2 -3.10 12.81 -7.21
CA CYS A 2 -2.19 13.87 -7.68
C CYS A 2 -2.64 14.49 -9.01
N HIS A 3 -2.94 13.67 -10.03
CA HIS A 3 -3.40 14.16 -11.33
C HIS A 3 -4.68 14.98 -11.18
N SER A 4 -5.69 14.44 -10.48
CA SER A 4 -6.95 15.15 -10.23
C SER A 4 -6.72 16.50 -9.51
N CYS A 5 -5.82 16.54 -8.52
CA CYS A 5 -5.50 17.77 -7.79
C CYS A 5 -4.92 18.85 -8.72
N LEU A 6 -3.95 18.49 -9.56
CA LEU A 6 -3.22 19.44 -10.39
C LEU A 6 -3.96 19.83 -11.67
N ILE A 7 -4.71 18.90 -12.27
CA ILE A 7 -5.54 19.16 -13.45
C ILE A 7 -6.71 20.09 -13.10
N HIS A 8 -7.47 19.77 -12.06
CA HIS A 8 -8.61 20.59 -11.65
C HIS A 8 -8.19 21.85 -10.89
N GLY A 9 -7.01 21.81 -10.26
CA GLY A 9 -6.45 22.91 -9.49
C GLY A 9 -5.77 23.98 -10.33
N ASN A 10 -5.65 23.82 -11.64
CA ASN A 10 -5.06 24.81 -12.55
C ASN A 10 -6.15 25.50 -13.37
N THR A 11 -6.69 26.61 -12.87
CA THR A 11 -7.77 27.36 -13.52
C THR A 11 -7.22 28.47 -14.41
N THR A 12 -6.48 28.11 -15.45
CA THR A 12 -6.11 29.05 -16.52
C THR A 12 -7.26 29.13 -17.53
N THR A 13 -8.32 29.88 -17.23
CA THR A 13 -9.33 30.22 -18.26
C THR A 13 -8.71 31.16 -19.29
N PRO A 14 -8.52 30.75 -20.56
CA PRO A 14 -8.05 31.66 -21.60
C PRO A 14 -9.19 32.63 -21.93
N GLY A 15 -9.05 33.91 -21.54
CA GLY A 15 -10.01 34.97 -21.90
C GLY A 15 -11.08 35.34 -20.86
N GLY A 16 -11.03 34.77 -19.65
CA GLY A 16 -11.89 35.21 -18.53
C GLY A 16 -11.33 36.43 -17.81
N ALA A 17 -12.18 37.40 -17.44
CA ALA A 17 -11.78 38.56 -16.64
C ALA A 17 -11.13 38.09 -15.31
N PRO A 18 -10.05 38.75 -14.83
CA PRO A 18 -9.33 38.31 -13.64
C PRO A 18 -10.23 38.39 -12.41
N SER A 19 -10.69 37.23 -11.93
CA SER A 19 -11.43 37.13 -10.67
C SER A 19 -10.52 37.46 -9.48
N VAL A 20 -11.11 37.76 -8.33
CA VAL A 20 -10.35 37.94 -7.07
C VAL A 20 -9.53 36.69 -6.75
N ALA A 21 -10.05 35.50 -7.07
CA ALA A 21 -9.32 34.24 -6.92
C ALA A 21 -8.07 34.14 -7.82
N TYR A 22 -8.17 34.63 -9.07
CA TYR A 22 -7.03 34.71 -9.97
C TYR A 22 -5.95 35.68 -9.46
N LYS A 23 -6.36 36.86 -8.95
CA LYS A 23 -5.42 37.86 -8.38
C LYS A 23 -4.73 37.37 -7.10
N LEU A 24 -5.40 36.56 -6.29
CA LEU A 24 -4.86 35.94 -5.09
C LEU A 24 -4.10 34.63 -5.37
N ARG A 25 -3.88 34.25 -6.65
CA ARG A 25 -3.24 32.99 -7.05
C ARG A 25 -3.88 31.73 -6.46
N LEU A 26 -5.14 31.82 -6.03
CA LEU A 26 -5.95 30.71 -5.53
C LEU A 26 -6.29 29.68 -6.63
N GLY A 27 -5.88 29.94 -7.87
CA GLY A 27 -6.06 29.04 -9.02
C GLY A 27 -4.89 28.09 -9.30
N HIS A 28 -3.94 27.94 -8.37
CA HIS A 28 -2.86 26.95 -8.44
C HIS A 28 -2.85 26.07 -7.20
N CYS A 29 -3.13 24.78 -7.39
CA CYS A 29 -2.98 23.77 -6.35
C CYS A 29 -1.61 23.09 -6.41
N THR A 30 -1.18 22.59 -5.27
CA THR A 30 -0.01 21.71 -5.10
C THR A 30 -0.46 20.44 -4.39
N TRP A 31 0.20 19.34 -4.71
CA TRP A 31 -0.06 18.03 -4.11
C TRP A 31 1.04 17.67 -3.11
N CYS A 32 0.65 17.45 -1.85
CA CYS A 32 1.53 16.91 -0.83
C CYS A 32 1.45 15.39 -0.82
N VAL A 33 2.55 14.73 -1.16
CA VAL A 33 2.63 13.27 -1.34
C VAL A 33 2.43 12.54 -0.01
N GLN A 34 3.13 12.97 1.05
CA GLN A 34 3.17 12.29 2.35
C GLN A 34 1.80 12.25 3.02
N ASN A 35 1.03 13.33 2.89
CA ASN A 35 -0.29 13.45 3.51
C ASN A 35 -1.43 13.16 2.52
N ALA A 36 -1.10 12.84 1.26
CA ALA A 36 -2.05 12.68 0.15
C ALA A 36 -3.07 13.84 0.08
N ARG A 37 -2.58 15.07 0.21
CA ARG A 37 -3.41 16.27 0.37
C ARG A 37 -3.19 17.25 -0.78
N CYS A 38 -4.29 17.66 -1.40
CA CYS A 38 -4.31 18.80 -2.30
C CYS A 38 -4.49 20.09 -1.50
N HIS A 39 -3.65 21.10 -1.72
CA HIS A 39 -3.76 22.41 -1.08
C HIS A 39 -3.38 23.52 -2.07
N HIS A 40 -3.70 24.78 -1.72
CA HIS A 40 -3.26 25.90 -2.54
C HIS A 40 -1.76 26.13 -2.38
N ARG A 41 -1.09 26.53 -3.46
CA ARG A 41 0.37 26.75 -3.47
C ARG A 41 0.81 27.81 -2.44
N ASP A 42 0.00 28.84 -2.25
CA ASP A 42 0.31 29.96 -1.36
C ASP A 42 -0.35 29.80 0.03
N ASP A 43 -0.85 28.60 0.36
CA ASP A 43 -1.40 28.28 1.68
C ASP A 43 -0.25 28.08 2.69
N ASN A 44 -0.18 28.96 3.69
CA ASN A 44 0.85 28.93 4.74
C ASN A 44 0.56 27.91 5.85
N TYR A 45 -0.58 27.20 5.82
CA TYR A 45 -1.03 26.33 6.91
C TYR A 45 -0.46 24.90 6.91
N GLY A 46 0.55 24.59 6.10
CA GLY A 46 1.28 23.33 6.24
C GLY A 46 2.26 23.09 5.10
N VAL A 47 3.55 23.17 5.41
CA VAL A 47 4.60 22.63 4.54
C VAL A 47 4.42 21.11 4.51
N CYS A 48 4.45 20.51 3.33
CA CYS A 48 4.24 19.06 3.23
C CYS A 48 5.24 18.24 4.06
N GLY A 49 4.76 17.22 4.77
CA GLY A 49 5.59 16.19 5.41
C GLY A 49 6.55 16.72 6.48
N LEU A 50 6.12 17.71 7.26
CA LEU A 50 6.89 18.24 8.38
C LEU A 50 7.01 17.22 9.51
N ARG A 51 8.04 17.41 10.35
CA ARG A 51 8.26 16.59 11.56
C ARG A 51 7.05 16.63 12.49
N GLU A 52 6.42 17.79 12.63
CA GLU A 52 5.26 18.01 13.49
C GLU A 52 4.00 17.26 13.01
N ASP A 53 3.94 16.90 11.72
CA ASP A 53 2.84 16.13 11.14
C ASP A 53 3.00 14.62 11.35
N THR A 54 4.18 14.18 11.82
CA THR A 54 4.45 12.76 12.07
C THR A 54 4.01 12.35 13.49
N PRO A 55 3.37 11.18 13.66
CA PRO A 55 2.97 10.67 14.97
C PRO A 55 4.12 10.58 15.98
N SER A 56 5.32 10.22 15.53
CA SER A 56 6.48 10.07 16.41
C SER A 56 7.27 11.36 16.59
N GLN A 57 6.85 12.47 15.97
CA GLN A 57 7.57 13.74 15.98
C GLN A 57 9.04 13.55 15.59
N VAL A 58 9.30 12.79 14.53
CA VAL A 58 10.63 12.65 13.93
C VAL A 58 10.53 12.90 12.43
N PRO A 59 11.57 13.44 11.78
CA PRO A 59 11.57 13.54 10.32
C PRO A 59 11.34 12.15 9.70
N GLY A 60 10.51 12.10 8.66
CA GLY A 60 10.34 10.86 7.91
C GLY A 60 11.58 10.51 7.10
N TRP A 61 11.61 9.29 6.58
CA TRP A 61 12.71 8.79 5.74
C TRP A 61 12.97 9.64 4.48
N TRP A 62 11.99 10.45 4.06
CA TRP A 62 12.11 11.43 2.98
C TRP A 62 12.88 12.71 3.36
N GLY A 63 13.22 12.90 4.64
CA GLY A 63 13.99 14.04 5.15
C GLY A 63 13.16 15.07 5.92
N ALA A 64 13.68 16.30 6.02
CA ALA A 64 13.09 17.36 6.85
C ALA A 64 11.82 18.00 6.27
N LYS A 65 11.65 17.93 4.95
CA LYS A 65 10.47 18.42 4.23
C LYS A 65 10.00 17.33 3.26
N GLY A 66 8.69 17.14 3.18
CA GLY A 66 8.05 16.24 2.22
C GLY A 66 8.11 16.73 0.77
N THR A 67 7.45 15.99 -0.10
CA THR A 67 7.43 16.20 -1.55
C THR A 67 6.16 16.93 -1.93
N GLU A 68 6.33 18.14 -2.48
CA GLU A 68 5.25 18.93 -3.07
C GLU A 68 5.34 18.83 -4.59
N VAL A 69 4.28 18.35 -5.23
CA VAL A 69 4.17 18.24 -6.68
C VAL A 69 3.39 19.42 -7.21
N GLY A 70 3.98 20.15 -8.15
CA GLY A 70 3.38 21.35 -8.76
C GLY A 70 2.96 21.15 -10.21
N ALA A 71 3.55 20.17 -10.91
CA ALA A 71 3.24 19.88 -12.30
C ALA A 71 2.60 18.49 -12.46
N VAL A 72 1.62 18.39 -13.37
CA VAL A 72 0.89 17.13 -13.62
C VAL A 72 1.83 16.00 -14.04
N GLU A 73 2.80 16.29 -14.91
CA GLU A 73 3.76 15.31 -15.43
C GLU A 73 4.73 14.74 -14.39
N GLU A 74 4.85 15.43 -13.23
CA GLU A 74 5.68 14.97 -12.12
C GLU A 74 4.94 13.97 -11.23
N CYS A 75 3.60 13.91 -11.29
CA CYS A 75 2.80 13.00 -10.46
C CYS A 75 3.24 11.55 -10.62
N ARG A 76 3.54 11.11 -11.85
CA ARG A 76 3.98 9.73 -12.12
C ARG A 76 5.22 9.35 -11.32
N VAL A 77 6.21 10.24 -11.22
CA VAL A 77 7.50 9.95 -10.57
C VAL A 77 7.44 10.23 -9.07
N LEU A 78 6.81 11.36 -8.69
CA LEU A 78 6.88 11.92 -7.35
C LEU A 78 5.74 11.47 -6.42
N ASP A 79 4.57 11.05 -6.91
CA ASP A 79 3.46 10.57 -6.07
C ASP A 79 3.72 9.14 -5.56
N ARG A 80 4.72 9.03 -4.68
CA ARG A 80 5.11 7.81 -3.96
C ARG A 80 4.79 7.99 -2.49
N ARG A 81 3.63 7.47 -2.11
CA ARG A 81 3.12 7.64 -0.75
C ARG A 81 3.92 6.80 0.25
N PRO A 82 4.29 7.35 1.42
CA PRO A 82 4.91 6.58 2.47
C PRO A 82 3.91 5.56 3.05
N GLY A 83 4.44 4.43 3.50
CA GLY A 83 3.65 3.30 3.98
C GLY A 83 4.14 1.96 3.42
N LEU A 84 3.65 0.85 3.98
CA LEU A 84 3.90 -0.48 3.41
C LEU A 84 2.78 -0.86 2.43
N THR A 85 3.15 -1.58 1.38
CA THR A 85 2.20 -2.21 0.45
C THR A 85 1.53 -3.39 1.15
N PHE A 86 0.23 -3.27 1.39
CA PHE A 86 -0.60 -4.30 1.97
C PHE A 86 -1.42 -5.02 0.90
N LEU A 87 -1.28 -6.34 0.86
CA LEU A 87 -1.97 -7.22 -0.08
C LEU A 87 -2.91 -8.17 0.67
N LYS A 88 -4.09 -8.39 0.10
CA LYS A 88 -5.02 -9.44 0.54
C LYS A 88 -5.29 -10.43 -0.59
N TYR A 89 -5.36 -11.70 -0.21
CA TYR A 89 -5.71 -12.81 -1.07
C TYR A 89 -6.82 -13.63 -0.40
N LYS A 90 -7.95 -13.75 -1.09
CA LYS A 90 -9.04 -14.66 -0.74
C LYS A 90 -8.64 -16.08 -1.11
N HIS A 91 -9.21 -17.05 -0.41
CA HIS A 91 -9.00 -18.45 -0.77
C HIS A 91 -9.69 -18.79 -2.10
N PRO A 92 -9.09 -19.66 -2.94
CA PRO A 92 -7.68 -20.07 -2.90
C PRO A 92 -6.76 -18.91 -3.31
N ALA A 93 -5.69 -18.70 -2.53
CA ALA A 93 -4.81 -17.55 -2.73
C ALA A 93 -4.02 -17.66 -4.04
N ASP A 94 -4.15 -16.64 -4.89
CA ASP A 94 -3.34 -16.49 -6.11
C ASP A 94 -2.39 -15.30 -5.95
N LEU A 95 -1.10 -15.59 -5.75
CA LEU A 95 -0.07 -14.56 -5.53
C LEU A 95 0.13 -13.63 -6.73
N THR A 96 -0.32 -14.02 -7.92
CA THR A 96 -0.24 -13.20 -9.14
C THR A 96 -1.45 -12.29 -9.32
N HIS A 97 -2.57 -12.59 -8.66
CA HIS A 97 -3.81 -11.80 -8.73
C HIS A 97 -4.27 -11.43 -7.31
N PRO A 98 -3.66 -10.39 -6.70
CA PRO A 98 -4.12 -9.89 -5.41
C PRO A 98 -5.55 -9.37 -5.50
N ASP A 99 -6.36 -9.65 -4.49
CA ASP A 99 -7.77 -9.22 -4.41
C ASP A 99 -7.93 -7.79 -3.92
N SER A 100 -6.92 -7.30 -3.19
CA SER A 100 -6.84 -5.93 -2.72
C SER A 100 -5.39 -5.54 -2.55
N VAL A 101 -5.06 -4.33 -2.98
CA VAL A 101 -3.76 -3.70 -2.74
C VAL A 101 -4.02 -2.33 -2.14
N THR A 102 -3.33 -1.99 -1.06
CA THR A 102 -3.46 -0.70 -0.38
C THR A 102 -2.12 -0.31 0.23
N ILE A 103 -1.88 0.98 0.42
CA ILE A 103 -0.71 1.45 1.17
C ILE A 103 -1.17 1.79 2.59
N ILE A 104 -0.56 1.18 3.60
CA ILE A 104 -0.90 1.44 5.01
C ILE A 104 0.11 2.41 5.64
N ASN A 105 -0.39 3.36 6.40
CA ASN A 105 0.40 4.39 7.08
C ASN A 105 0.87 3.96 8.49
N ALA A 106 0.43 2.80 8.96
CA ALA A 106 0.85 2.20 10.22
C ALA A 106 0.87 0.68 10.07
N THR A 107 1.76 0.02 10.77
CA THR A 107 2.00 -1.43 10.65
C THR A 107 1.07 -2.30 11.48
N THR A 108 -0.09 -1.80 11.88
CA THR A 108 -1.17 -2.58 12.51
C THR A 108 -2.28 -2.82 11.49
N VAL A 109 -2.64 -4.09 11.29
CA VAL A 109 -3.61 -4.47 10.25
C VAL A 109 -4.56 -5.53 10.77
N ASP A 110 -5.86 -5.22 10.70
CA ASP A 110 -6.94 -6.19 10.75
C ASP A 110 -7.28 -6.62 9.31
N PHE A 111 -7.19 -7.93 9.07
CA PHE A 111 -7.47 -8.52 7.77
C PHE A 111 -8.54 -9.60 7.85
N SER A 112 -9.46 -9.50 8.80
CA SER A 112 -10.57 -10.43 8.96
C SER A 112 -11.51 -10.46 7.77
N LEU A 113 -12.19 -11.60 7.58
CA LEU A 113 -13.33 -11.68 6.67
C LEU A 113 -14.42 -10.77 7.23
N LEU A 114 -14.67 -9.63 6.59
CA LEU A 114 -15.88 -8.85 6.87
C LEU A 114 -17.08 -9.77 6.62
N ASN A 115 -18.06 -9.72 7.54
CA ASN A 115 -19.22 -10.59 7.59
C ASN A 115 -19.73 -10.95 6.19
N PRO A 116 -19.75 -12.24 5.80
CA PRO A 116 -20.28 -12.64 4.51
C PRO A 116 -21.73 -12.18 4.44
N THR A 117 -22.01 -11.32 3.46
CA THR A 117 -23.31 -10.69 3.25
C THR A 117 -24.33 -11.68 2.69
N THR A 118 -23.85 -12.81 2.13
CA THR A 118 -24.67 -13.78 1.41
C THR A 118 -24.41 -15.21 1.88
N ARG A 119 -25.43 -16.08 1.76
CA ARG A 119 -25.32 -17.51 2.14
C ARG A 119 -24.24 -18.26 1.36
N ILE A 120 -23.94 -17.84 0.13
CA ILE A 120 -22.92 -18.44 -0.72
C ILE A 120 -21.51 -18.07 -0.21
N GLU A 121 -21.29 -16.81 0.19
CA GLU A 121 -20.05 -16.37 0.85
C GLU A 121 -19.82 -17.09 2.19
N GLN A 122 -20.88 -17.51 2.89
CA GLN A 122 -20.80 -18.34 4.09
C GLN A 122 -20.44 -19.81 3.79
N ALA A 123 -20.75 -20.30 2.59
CA ALA A 123 -20.44 -21.67 2.17
C ALA A 123 -19.02 -21.82 1.61
N LEU A 124 -18.45 -20.73 1.08
CA LEU A 124 -17.09 -20.64 0.52
C LEU A 124 -16.05 -20.11 1.52
N VAL A 125 -16.30 -20.19 2.84
CA VAL A 125 -15.39 -19.67 3.88
C VAL A 125 -14.08 -20.45 3.90
N GLY A 126 -13.17 -20.07 3.01
CA GLY A 126 -11.75 -20.39 3.08
C GLY A 126 -11.01 -19.37 3.93
N GLY A 127 -9.75 -19.68 4.25
CA GLY A 127 -8.86 -18.75 4.93
C GLY A 127 -8.57 -17.49 4.09
N MET A 128 -7.86 -16.53 4.65
CA MET A 128 -7.30 -15.42 3.87
C MET A 128 -5.81 -15.32 4.10
N THR A 129 -5.09 -14.92 3.05
CA THR A 129 -3.68 -14.58 3.14
C THR A 129 -3.53 -13.07 3.05
N ALA A 130 -2.89 -12.48 4.04
CA ALA A 130 -2.51 -11.08 4.14
C ALA A 130 -0.99 -10.97 4.02
N ARG A 131 -0.50 -9.91 3.37
CA ARG A 131 0.95 -9.69 3.21
C ARG A 131 1.30 -8.22 3.29
N LEU A 132 2.32 -7.87 4.07
CA LEU A 132 2.93 -6.54 4.10
C LEU A 132 4.29 -6.58 3.44
N LEU A 133 4.48 -5.74 2.43
CA LEU A 133 5.70 -5.59 1.64
C LEU A 133 6.16 -4.13 1.63
N GLY A 134 7.46 -3.91 1.70
CA GLY A 134 8.06 -2.58 1.61
C GLY A 134 9.34 -2.51 2.41
N PHE A 135 9.76 -1.31 2.80
CA PHE A 135 10.98 -1.12 3.56
C PHE A 135 10.73 -0.41 4.87
N LEU A 136 11.37 -0.91 5.94
CA LEU A 136 11.54 -0.16 7.17
C LEU A 136 12.76 0.74 7.04
N ARG A 137 12.58 1.99 7.48
CA ARG A 137 13.58 3.05 7.52
C ARG A 137 13.76 3.55 8.96
N PRO A 138 14.49 2.81 9.81
CA PRO A 138 14.86 3.30 11.13
C PRO A 138 15.60 4.65 11.02
N PRO A 139 15.29 5.63 11.88
CA PRO A 139 15.91 6.95 11.84
C PRO A 139 17.36 6.90 12.34
N GLU A 140 18.16 7.88 11.94
CA GLU A 140 19.57 8.05 12.38
C GLU A 140 19.74 8.04 13.90
N SER A 141 18.73 8.51 14.64
CA SER A 141 18.76 8.54 16.10
C SER A 141 18.76 7.16 16.76
N TRP A 142 18.48 6.08 16.03
CA TRP A 142 18.40 4.73 16.58
C TRP A 142 19.73 3.97 16.63
N GLY A 143 20.82 4.51 16.06
CA GLY A 143 22.12 3.85 15.91
C GLY A 143 22.62 3.07 17.12
N ASP A 144 22.56 3.68 18.31
CA ASP A 144 23.04 3.07 19.56
C ASP A 144 21.92 2.81 20.58
N THR A 145 20.67 2.90 20.16
CA THR A 145 19.52 2.86 21.08
C THR A 145 19.09 1.45 21.48
N GLY A 146 19.48 0.44 20.69
CA GLY A 146 19.08 -0.95 20.95
C GLY A 146 17.60 -1.23 20.66
N GLU A 147 16.99 -0.53 19.71
CA GLU A 147 15.61 -0.80 19.27
C GLU A 147 15.50 -2.19 18.65
N ILE A 148 14.55 -3.00 19.12
CA ILE A 148 14.36 -4.40 18.73
C ILE A 148 13.06 -4.53 17.93
N LEU A 149 13.13 -5.22 16.80
CA LEU A 149 11.96 -5.56 15.98
C LEU A 149 11.11 -6.64 16.67
N ARG A 150 9.79 -6.46 16.66
CA ARG A 150 8.81 -7.36 17.24
C ARG A 150 7.66 -7.61 16.27
N MET A 151 7.22 -8.86 16.16
CA MET A 151 6.03 -9.22 15.38
C MET A 151 4.90 -9.67 16.31
N CYS A 152 3.68 -9.33 15.96
CA CYS A 152 2.48 -9.79 16.64
C CYS A 152 1.49 -10.37 15.65
N ALA A 153 0.73 -11.38 16.07
CA ALA A 153 -0.35 -11.96 15.30
C ALA A 153 -1.47 -12.45 16.21
N SER A 154 -2.70 -12.46 15.69
CA SER A 154 -3.88 -13.04 16.35
C SER A 154 -4.73 -13.80 15.35
N HIS A 155 -5.28 -14.94 15.77
CA HIS A 155 -6.15 -15.79 14.94
C HIS A 155 -5.54 -16.11 13.55
N SER A 156 -4.22 -16.28 13.48
CA SER A 156 -3.50 -16.51 12.22
C SER A 156 -2.15 -17.21 12.42
N SER A 157 -1.61 -17.73 11.32
CA SER A 157 -0.23 -18.20 11.21
C SER A 157 0.56 -17.19 10.38
N ALA A 158 1.60 -16.61 10.94
CA ALA A 158 2.31 -15.49 10.39
C ALA A 158 3.83 -15.74 10.31
N LEU A 159 4.43 -15.27 9.22
CA LEU A 159 5.82 -15.47 8.87
C LEU A 159 6.44 -14.14 8.48
N LEU A 160 7.47 -13.73 9.22
CA LEU A 160 8.20 -12.49 8.98
C LEU A 160 9.56 -12.81 8.36
N ARG A 161 9.81 -12.23 7.18
CA ARG A 161 11.08 -12.27 6.48
C ARG A 161 11.66 -10.86 6.37
N LEU A 162 12.97 -10.75 6.47
CA LEU A 162 13.71 -9.50 6.48
C LEU A 162 14.99 -9.62 5.65
N ALA A 163 15.32 -8.63 4.83
CA ALA A 163 16.65 -8.47 4.26
C ALA A 163 17.16 -7.05 4.55
N SER A 164 18.42 -6.94 4.95
CA SER A 164 19.11 -5.65 5.01
C SER A 164 19.77 -5.37 3.68
N THR A 165 19.47 -4.21 3.07
CA THR A 165 20.04 -3.80 1.78
C THR A 165 21.56 -3.55 1.87
N ASP A 166 22.09 -3.34 3.08
CA ASP A 166 23.52 -3.13 3.30
C ASP A 166 24.34 -4.43 3.20
N ASN A 167 23.68 -5.59 3.25
CA ASN A 167 24.31 -6.88 2.98
C ASN A 167 24.16 -7.20 1.50
N ASN A 168 25.28 -7.34 0.78
CA ASN A 168 25.33 -7.68 -0.67
C ASN A 168 24.57 -8.96 -1.08
N ASN A 169 24.02 -9.71 -0.13
CA ASN A 169 23.14 -10.83 -0.39
C ASN A 169 21.68 -10.34 -0.27
N ASN A 170 20.99 -10.25 -1.41
CA ASN A 170 19.52 -10.02 -1.49
C ASN A 170 18.69 -11.19 -0.94
N ASN A 171 19.24 -12.02 -0.05
CA ASN A 171 18.54 -13.16 0.52
C ASN A 171 17.71 -12.69 1.71
N MET A 172 16.41 -12.98 1.66
CA MET A 172 15.48 -12.70 2.76
C MET A 172 15.63 -13.76 3.85
N ASP A 173 16.04 -13.35 5.04
CA ASP A 173 16.13 -14.21 6.22
C ASP A 173 14.76 -14.33 6.89
N VAL A 174 14.39 -15.54 7.30
CA VAL A 174 13.21 -15.74 8.15
C VAL A 174 13.57 -15.31 9.57
N VAL A 175 12.97 -14.21 10.02
CA VAL A 175 13.26 -13.63 11.34
C VAL A 175 12.14 -13.83 12.36
N GLY A 176 11.01 -14.39 11.94
CA GLY A 176 9.91 -14.71 12.85
C GLY A 176 8.90 -15.66 12.24
N ASN A 177 8.38 -16.58 13.06
CA ASN A 177 7.33 -17.51 12.70
C ASN A 177 6.44 -17.68 13.94
N LEU A 178 5.16 -17.36 13.81
CA LEU A 178 4.20 -17.32 14.90
C LEU A 178 2.86 -17.87 14.43
N THR A 179 2.33 -18.88 15.12
CA THR A 179 0.93 -19.28 14.96
C THR A 179 0.21 -19.04 16.26
N ALA A 180 -0.82 -18.20 16.24
CA ALA A 180 -1.46 -17.73 17.46
C ALA A 180 -2.99 -17.76 17.33
N GLU A 181 -3.64 -18.42 18.29
CA GLU A 181 -5.11 -18.41 18.43
C GLU A 181 -5.62 -17.16 19.15
N LEU A 182 -4.77 -16.49 19.93
CA LEU A 182 -5.03 -15.22 20.59
C LEU A 182 -3.93 -14.23 20.21
N SER A 183 -4.06 -12.96 20.61
CA SER A 183 -2.98 -11.99 20.38
C SER A 183 -1.70 -12.40 21.10
N GLN A 184 -0.64 -12.66 20.33
CA GLN A 184 0.68 -13.01 20.80
C GLN A 184 1.74 -12.20 20.05
N CYS A 185 2.80 -11.82 20.76
CA CYS A 185 3.92 -11.07 20.19
C CYS A 185 5.26 -11.74 20.52
N LEU A 186 6.16 -11.81 19.54
CA LEU A 186 7.51 -12.36 19.68
C LEU A 186 8.55 -11.38 19.13
N PRO A 187 9.72 -11.25 19.78
CA PRO A 187 10.84 -10.49 19.20
C PRO A 187 11.36 -11.22 17.96
N ALA A 188 11.64 -10.47 16.90
CA ALA A 188 12.27 -11.01 15.70
C ALA A 188 13.72 -11.42 16.01
N ARG A 189 14.14 -12.57 15.47
CA ARG A 189 15.46 -13.15 15.70
C ARG A 189 16.08 -13.56 14.37
N LEU A 190 17.35 -13.22 14.18
CA LEU A 190 18.14 -13.71 13.04
C LEU A 190 18.24 -15.25 13.07
N PRO A 191 18.59 -15.89 11.95
CA PRO A 191 18.85 -17.34 11.91
C PRO A 191 19.91 -17.82 12.91
N SER A 192 20.82 -16.93 13.34
CA SER A 192 21.81 -17.16 14.40
C SER A 192 21.22 -17.21 15.82
N GLY A 193 19.95 -16.81 16.00
CA GLY A 193 19.26 -16.73 17.28
C GLY A 193 19.39 -15.38 18.01
N SER A 194 20.24 -14.47 17.54
CA SER A 194 20.34 -13.11 18.09
C SER A 194 19.11 -12.26 17.74
N PRO A 195 18.68 -11.33 18.60
CA PRO A 195 17.58 -10.43 18.27
C PRO A 195 17.92 -9.53 17.08
N VAL A 196 16.88 -9.11 16.35
CA VAL A 196 17.02 -8.14 15.25
C VAL A 196 17.03 -6.73 15.84
N PHE A 197 18.23 -6.14 15.92
CA PHE A 197 18.41 -4.74 16.27
C PHE A 197 18.22 -3.85 15.04
N LEU A 198 17.42 -2.79 15.20
CA LEU A 198 17.12 -1.82 14.15
C LEU A 198 18.12 -0.67 14.26
N VAL A 199 19.09 -0.66 13.35
CA VAL A 199 20.03 0.46 13.17
C VAL A 199 19.61 1.28 11.94
N PRO A 200 20.09 2.52 11.79
CA PRO A 200 19.81 3.33 10.60
C PRO A 200 20.14 2.56 9.32
N GLY A 201 19.20 2.50 8.38
CA GLY A 201 19.35 1.71 7.18
C GLY A 201 18.03 1.48 6.43
N ARG A 202 18.07 0.55 5.46
CA ARG A 202 16.92 0.17 4.63
C ARG A 202 16.70 -1.34 4.66
N TYR A 203 15.62 -1.75 5.33
CA TYR A 203 15.29 -3.16 5.53
C TYR A 203 14.09 -3.56 4.71
N LEU A 204 14.26 -4.45 3.75
CA LEU A 204 13.14 -5.06 3.03
C LEU A 204 12.38 -5.98 3.97
N VAL A 205 11.08 -5.73 4.11
CA VAL A 205 10.16 -6.52 4.93
C VAL A 205 9.21 -7.28 4.02
N ASP A 206 9.03 -8.55 4.35
CA ASP A 206 7.95 -9.38 3.85
C ASP A 206 7.29 -10.09 5.04
N PHE A 207 6.14 -9.57 5.45
CA PHE A 207 5.36 -10.12 6.54
C PHE A 207 4.08 -10.75 5.99
N GLU A 208 4.03 -12.08 5.99
CA GLU A 208 2.91 -12.86 5.48
C GLU A 208 2.09 -13.40 6.66
N SER A 209 0.77 -13.40 6.57
CA SER A 209 -0.13 -13.92 7.59
C SER A 209 -1.31 -14.64 6.96
N HIS A 210 -1.57 -15.87 7.39
CA HIS A 210 -2.64 -16.72 6.91
C HIS A 210 -3.65 -16.97 8.03
N SER A 211 -4.88 -16.53 7.83
CA SER A 211 -6.00 -16.88 8.70
C SER A 211 -6.58 -18.24 8.30
N SER A 212 -6.87 -19.08 9.28
CA SER A 212 -7.58 -20.34 9.03
C SER A 212 -9.09 -20.11 9.04
N PRO A 213 -9.88 -20.84 8.22
CA PRO A 213 -11.33 -20.76 8.29
C PRO A 213 -11.80 -21.21 9.68
N SER A 214 -12.60 -20.36 10.34
CA SER A 214 -13.15 -20.68 11.67
C SER A 214 -13.94 -21.97 11.60
N LYS A 215 -13.48 -23.02 12.29
CA LYS A 215 -14.19 -24.30 12.42
C LYS A 215 -15.43 -24.21 13.32
N SER A 216 -15.74 -23.04 13.88
CA SER A 216 -16.87 -22.87 14.79
C SER A 216 -17.99 -22.06 14.13
N SER A 217 -19.15 -22.69 13.99
CA SER A 217 -20.40 -22.08 13.49
C SER A 217 -20.99 -21.02 14.43
N TYR A 218 -20.29 -20.63 15.50
CA TYR A 218 -20.80 -19.80 16.59
C TYR A 218 -19.89 -18.65 17.03
N SER A 219 -18.69 -18.48 16.46
CA SER A 219 -17.81 -17.36 16.82
C SER A 219 -17.85 -16.27 15.76
N THR A 220 -18.57 -15.18 16.07
CA THR A 220 -18.82 -14.05 15.16
C THR A 220 -17.72 -12.98 15.19
N HIS A 221 -16.60 -13.15 15.92
CA HIS A 221 -15.68 -12.04 16.20
C HIS A 221 -14.17 -12.37 16.27
N HIS A 222 -13.69 -13.45 15.64
CA HIS A 222 -12.24 -13.67 15.59
C HIS A 222 -11.59 -12.75 14.56
N GLN A 223 -11.08 -11.61 15.04
CA GLN A 223 -10.38 -10.66 14.18
C GLN A 223 -8.92 -11.12 13.96
N SER A 224 -8.61 -11.55 12.74
CA SER A 224 -7.24 -11.90 12.35
C SER A 224 -6.43 -10.63 12.17
N ASN A 225 -5.42 -10.44 13.02
CA ASN A 225 -4.58 -9.26 13.01
C ASN A 225 -3.11 -9.63 12.82
N MET A 226 -2.36 -8.72 12.22
CA MET A 226 -0.91 -8.80 12.13
C MET A 226 -0.32 -7.43 12.40
N GLU A 227 0.74 -7.37 13.21
CA GLU A 227 1.39 -6.11 13.56
C GLU A 227 2.91 -6.22 13.59
N LEU A 228 3.58 -5.16 13.12
CA LEU A 228 5.00 -4.95 13.37
C LEU A 228 5.16 -3.84 14.40
N GLN A 229 6.02 -4.09 15.37
CA GLN A 229 6.29 -3.17 16.45
C GLN A 229 7.80 -3.08 16.66
N HIS A 230 8.24 -1.99 17.28
CA HIS A 230 9.56 -1.88 17.84
C HIS A 230 9.47 -1.52 19.32
N TYR A 231 10.48 -1.88 20.07
CA TYR A 231 10.60 -1.51 21.46
C TYR A 231 12.06 -1.49 21.88
N ARG A 232 12.31 -0.75 22.95
CA ARG A 232 13.60 -0.69 23.62
C ARG A 232 13.41 -1.15 25.06
N ASP A 233 13.96 -2.30 25.43
CA ASP A 233 13.93 -2.91 26.77
C ASP A 233 12.71 -2.55 27.67
N ASN A 234 12.78 -1.43 28.39
CA ASN A 234 11.78 -0.96 29.37
C ASN A 234 10.68 -0.04 28.79
N ASP A 235 10.77 0.35 27.52
CA ASP A 235 9.78 1.19 26.86
C ASP A 235 8.62 0.34 26.33
N ALA A 236 7.44 0.95 26.34
CA ALA A 236 6.26 0.35 25.70
C ALA A 236 6.53 0.13 24.20
N SER A 237 6.10 -1.02 23.68
CA SER A 237 6.18 -1.30 22.25
C SER A 237 5.35 -0.31 21.44
N LYS A 238 5.91 0.16 20.33
CA LYS A 238 5.29 1.12 19.42
C LYS A 238 5.14 0.49 18.05
N VAL A 239 4.04 0.81 17.37
CA VAL A 239 3.85 0.44 15.96
C VAL A 239 4.68 1.37 15.07
N PHE A 240 5.18 0.87 13.96
CA PHE A 240 5.79 1.75 12.96
C PHE A 240 4.69 2.52 12.23
N THR A 241 4.82 3.85 12.22
CA THR A 241 4.02 4.80 11.45
C THR A 241 4.77 5.28 10.21
N PHE A 242 4.06 5.94 9.28
CA PHE A 242 4.50 6.20 7.91
C PHE A 242 5.86 6.90 7.76
N GLU A 243 6.33 7.65 8.76
CA GLU A 243 7.68 8.22 8.81
C GLU A 243 8.80 7.18 8.73
N TYR A 244 8.52 5.93 9.13
CA TYR A 244 9.44 4.79 9.09
C TYR A 244 9.18 3.84 7.91
N LEU A 245 8.15 4.10 7.11
CA LEU A 245 7.63 3.15 6.12
C LEU A 245 7.84 3.68 4.70
N GLU A 246 8.65 2.97 3.95
CA GLU A 246 8.84 3.18 2.53
C GLU A 246 8.08 2.08 1.75
N PRO A 247 7.34 2.42 0.69
CA PRO A 247 6.59 1.44 -0.10
C PRO A 247 7.52 0.46 -0.82
N TYR A 248 6.96 -0.65 -1.29
CA TYR A 248 7.74 -1.65 -2.01
C TYR A 248 8.19 -1.13 -3.39
N GLU A 249 9.48 -1.29 -3.69
CA GLU A 249 10.13 -0.83 -4.92
C GLU A 249 11.10 -1.90 -5.41
N ASN A 250 10.80 -2.47 -6.58
CA ASN A 250 11.68 -3.45 -7.25
C ASN A 250 11.84 -3.12 -8.75
N GLY A 251 10.91 -2.37 -9.34
CA GLY A 251 11.02 -1.88 -10.72
C GLY A 251 10.82 -2.96 -11.78
N SER A 252 10.40 -4.17 -11.40
CA SER A 252 10.18 -5.29 -12.32
C SER A 252 8.80 -5.25 -12.98
N CYS A 253 8.41 -4.08 -13.50
CA CYS A 253 7.05 -3.79 -13.96
C CYS A 253 6.55 -4.75 -15.04
N ALA A 254 7.44 -5.21 -15.92
CA ALA A 254 7.10 -6.13 -17.01
C ALA A 254 6.65 -7.54 -16.54
N LEU A 255 6.89 -7.89 -15.27
CA LEU A 255 6.45 -9.17 -14.70
C LEU A 255 5.00 -9.15 -14.22
N TYR A 256 4.39 -7.97 -14.10
CA TYR A 256 3.05 -7.81 -13.56
C TYR A 256 2.00 -7.83 -14.68
N SER A 257 1.01 -8.71 -14.56
CA SER A 257 0.04 -8.99 -15.63
C SER A 257 -1.29 -8.25 -15.47
N ASN A 258 -1.55 -7.65 -14.31
CA ASN A 258 -2.81 -7.00 -14.00
C ASN A 258 -2.60 -5.73 -13.17
N CYS A 259 -3.62 -4.86 -13.14
CA CYS A 259 -3.57 -3.56 -12.49
C CYS A 259 -3.19 -3.64 -11.01
N LEU A 260 -3.85 -4.51 -10.23
CA LEU A 260 -3.57 -4.61 -8.80
C LEU A 260 -2.16 -5.13 -8.54
N GLN A 261 -1.71 -6.16 -9.27
CA GLN A 261 -0.35 -6.67 -9.16
C GLN A 261 0.70 -5.62 -9.55
N CYS A 262 0.44 -4.84 -10.60
CA CYS A 262 1.32 -3.75 -11.04
C CYS A 262 1.54 -2.71 -9.94
N LEU A 263 0.46 -2.36 -9.23
CA LEU A 263 0.49 -1.34 -8.17
C LEU A 263 0.96 -1.88 -6.81
N THR A 264 1.47 -3.10 -6.77
CA THR A 264 2.21 -3.59 -5.59
C THR A 264 3.60 -2.95 -5.49
N ASP A 265 4.14 -2.50 -6.63
CA ASP A 265 5.45 -1.89 -6.78
C ASP A 265 5.30 -0.39 -7.09
N SER A 266 5.77 0.49 -6.20
CA SER A 266 5.61 1.94 -6.36
C SER A 266 6.52 2.53 -7.43
N MET A 267 7.38 1.74 -8.08
CA MET A 267 8.07 2.15 -9.30
C MET A 267 7.23 1.96 -10.57
N CYS A 268 6.08 1.30 -10.47
CA CYS A 268 5.26 0.91 -11.61
C CYS A 268 3.91 1.62 -11.65
N GLY A 269 3.37 1.80 -12.86
CA GLY A 269 2.06 2.38 -13.12
C GLY A 269 1.33 1.55 -14.18
N TRP A 270 0.01 1.46 -14.04
CA TRP A 270 -0.80 0.65 -14.93
C TRP A 270 -1.39 1.49 -16.07
N CYS A 271 -1.33 0.99 -17.30
CA CYS A 271 -1.99 1.62 -18.43
C CYS A 271 -3.31 0.90 -18.76
N ASP A 272 -4.44 1.58 -18.55
CA ASP A 272 -5.76 1.02 -18.87
C ASP A 272 -6.00 0.86 -20.37
N LEU A 273 -5.37 1.68 -21.23
CA LEU A 273 -5.49 1.56 -22.68
C LEU A 273 -4.83 0.28 -23.20
N THR A 274 -3.59 0.01 -22.80
CA THR A 274 -2.83 -1.15 -23.31
C THR A 274 -3.00 -2.40 -22.46
N SER A 275 -3.56 -2.28 -21.24
CA SER A 275 -3.62 -3.35 -20.24
C SER A 275 -2.25 -3.90 -19.88
N LEU A 276 -1.27 -3.00 -19.75
CA LEU A 276 0.12 -3.33 -19.43
C LEU A 276 0.63 -2.48 -18.27
N CYS A 277 1.58 -3.07 -17.53
CA CYS A 277 2.29 -2.40 -16.45
C CYS A 277 3.60 -1.78 -16.97
N TYR A 278 3.79 -0.49 -16.73
CA TYR A 278 4.98 0.24 -17.16
C TYR A 278 5.73 0.82 -15.99
N SER A 279 7.02 1.09 -16.20
CA SER A 279 7.80 1.89 -15.27
C SER A 279 7.29 3.33 -15.27
N ARG A 280 7.11 3.90 -14.07
CA ARG A 280 6.76 5.31 -13.88
C ARG A 280 7.80 6.28 -14.45
N LEU A 281 8.99 5.80 -14.82
CA LEU A 281 10.04 6.61 -15.45
C LEU A 281 9.84 6.81 -16.95
N LEU A 282 8.99 6.01 -17.59
CA LEU A 282 8.67 6.18 -19.02
C LEU A 282 7.66 7.31 -19.23
N ASP A 283 7.68 7.90 -20.42
CA ASP A 283 6.72 8.93 -20.82
C ASP A 283 5.34 8.30 -21.09
N GLU A 284 4.35 8.70 -20.31
CA GLU A 284 2.99 8.16 -20.33
C GLU A 284 2.28 8.47 -21.65
N THR A 285 2.62 9.59 -22.30
CA THR A 285 2.06 9.99 -23.59
C THR A 285 2.50 9.06 -24.72
N GLU A 286 3.66 8.42 -24.57
CA GLU A 286 4.18 7.45 -25.53
C GLU A 286 3.71 6.03 -25.19
N VAL A 287 3.90 5.59 -23.94
CA VAL A 287 3.69 4.19 -23.56
C VAL A 287 2.23 3.84 -23.28
N CYS A 288 1.44 4.80 -22.81
CA CYS A 288 0.02 4.62 -22.54
C CYS A 288 -0.82 5.35 -23.58
N SER A 289 -0.60 5.00 -24.84
CA SER A 289 -1.33 5.51 -26.00
C SER A 289 -1.90 4.38 -26.86
N ARG A 290 -3.05 4.63 -27.46
CA ARG A 290 -3.70 3.76 -28.46
C ARG A 290 -4.60 4.61 -29.35
N ASP A 291 -4.49 4.45 -30.66
CA ASP A 291 -5.36 5.10 -31.66
C ASP A 291 -5.47 6.63 -31.49
N ASP A 292 -4.33 7.31 -31.33
CA ASP A 292 -4.20 8.76 -31.08
C ASP A 292 -4.79 9.27 -29.74
N GLU A 293 -5.32 8.39 -28.90
CA GLU A 293 -5.69 8.68 -27.51
C GLU A 293 -4.57 8.25 -26.56
N TRP A 294 -4.23 9.08 -25.58
CA TRP A 294 -3.31 8.72 -24.51
C TRP A 294 -3.94 8.98 -23.14
N ARG A 295 -3.45 8.29 -22.11
CA ARG A 295 -3.92 8.47 -20.73
C ARG A 295 -2.76 8.44 -19.75
N TYR A 296 -2.93 9.13 -18.61
CA TYR A 296 -2.04 9.00 -17.47
C TYR A 296 -2.06 7.55 -16.95
N LEU A 297 -0.92 7.09 -16.40
CA LEU A 297 -0.89 5.80 -15.74
C LEU A 297 -1.74 5.86 -14.48
N THR A 298 -2.49 4.79 -14.26
CA THR A 298 -3.15 4.51 -13.00
C THR A 298 -2.07 4.24 -11.95
N LEU A 299 -2.03 5.07 -10.89
CA LEU A 299 -1.05 5.00 -9.79
C LEU A 299 -1.64 4.53 -8.46
N LEU A 300 -2.97 4.49 -8.34
CA LEU A 300 -3.68 4.15 -7.12
C LEU A 300 -4.46 2.85 -7.29
N PRO A 301 -4.31 1.87 -6.38
CA PRO A 301 -5.06 0.62 -6.46
C PRO A 301 -6.58 0.80 -6.50
N ALA A 302 -7.09 1.85 -5.86
CA ALA A 302 -8.53 2.15 -5.83
C ALA A 302 -9.12 2.52 -7.20
N THR A 303 -8.30 2.85 -8.20
CA THR A 303 -8.76 3.13 -9.57
C THR A 303 -8.71 1.90 -10.48
N CYS A 304 -8.11 0.80 -10.03
CA CYS A 304 -8.17 -0.47 -10.76
C CYS A 304 -9.59 -1.01 -10.80
N ALA A 305 -10.00 -1.53 -11.97
CA ALA A 305 -11.25 -2.26 -12.10
C ALA A 305 -11.21 -3.55 -11.26
N ASN A 306 -12.25 -3.78 -10.46
CA ASN A 306 -12.50 -5.02 -9.73
C ASN A 306 -13.74 -5.72 -10.32
N CYS A 307 -13.94 -7.00 -10.00
CA CYS A 307 -15.12 -7.75 -10.41
C CYS A 307 -16.43 -7.03 -10.04
N SER A 308 -16.48 -6.39 -8.87
CA SER A 308 -17.64 -5.61 -8.42
C SER A 308 -17.99 -4.40 -9.30
N ASN A 309 -17.08 -3.96 -10.18
CA ASN A 309 -17.34 -2.89 -11.13
C ASN A 309 -18.14 -3.38 -12.36
N TYR A 310 -18.17 -4.69 -12.63
CA TYR A 310 -18.94 -5.24 -13.74
C TYR A 310 -20.42 -5.41 -13.34
N ILE A 311 -21.26 -4.58 -13.95
CA ILE A 311 -22.72 -4.58 -13.72
C ILE A 311 -23.49 -5.54 -14.64
N SER A 312 -22.84 -6.11 -15.66
CA SER A 312 -23.46 -7.03 -16.60
C SER A 312 -22.74 -8.38 -16.62
N CYS A 313 -23.52 -9.46 -16.80
CA CYS A 313 -22.98 -10.82 -16.89
C CYS A 313 -21.94 -10.95 -18.00
N GLU A 314 -22.18 -10.37 -19.18
CA GLU A 314 -21.28 -10.44 -20.32
C GLU A 314 -19.91 -9.81 -20.02
N THR A 315 -19.88 -8.62 -19.41
CA THR A 315 -18.63 -7.95 -19.05
C THR A 315 -17.91 -8.65 -17.90
N CYS A 316 -18.67 -9.15 -16.92
CA CYS A 316 -18.16 -9.91 -15.80
C CYS A 316 -17.42 -11.17 -16.26
N VAL A 317 -18.10 -12.03 -17.03
CA VAL A 317 -17.57 -13.32 -17.49
C VAL A 317 -16.49 -13.12 -18.55
N GLY A 318 -16.59 -12.06 -19.37
CA GLY A 318 -15.61 -11.71 -20.39
C GLY A 318 -14.21 -11.44 -19.84
N SER A 319 -14.09 -11.05 -18.57
CA SER A 319 -12.79 -10.85 -17.90
C SER A 319 -12.01 -12.16 -17.67
N GLY A 320 -12.68 -13.31 -17.68
CA GLY A 320 -12.06 -14.63 -17.39
C GLY A 320 -11.72 -14.88 -15.92
N LEU A 321 -11.56 -13.83 -15.09
CA LEU A 321 -11.19 -13.89 -13.67
C LEU A 321 -12.38 -13.75 -12.71
N CYS A 322 -13.51 -13.24 -13.22
CA CYS A 322 -14.74 -13.05 -12.45
C CYS A 322 -15.83 -14.03 -12.88
N GLU A 323 -16.76 -14.32 -11.97
CA GLU A 323 -17.98 -15.07 -12.21
C GLU A 323 -19.22 -14.26 -11.84
N TRP A 324 -20.29 -14.51 -12.59
CA TRP A 324 -21.57 -13.87 -12.37
C TRP A 324 -22.43 -14.72 -11.46
N TRP A 325 -22.80 -14.17 -10.31
CA TRP A 325 -23.69 -14.83 -9.36
C TRP A 325 -25.13 -14.45 -9.69
N THR A 326 -25.88 -15.40 -10.24
CA THR A 326 -27.25 -15.17 -10.73
C THR A 326 -28.24 -14.86 -9.61
N GLU A 327 -28.07 -15.46 -8.42
CA GLU A 327 -28.95 -15.24 -7.27
C GLU A 327 -28.88 -13.81 -6.72
N ASP A 328 -27.69 -13.22 -6.74
CA ASP A 328 -27.41 -11.89 -6.19
C ASP A 328 -27.32 -10.80 -7.28
N ALA A 329 -27.40 -11.18 -8.56
CA ALA A 329 -27.13 -10.32 -9.71
C ALA A 329 -25.84 -9.48 -9.55
N LYS A 330 -24.79 -10.11 -9.01
CA LYS A 330 -23.49 -9.49 -8.74
C LYS A 330 -22.36 -10.23 -9.46
N CYS A 331 -21.33 -9.48 -9.84
CA CYS A 331 -20.08 -10.04 -10.32
C CYS A 331 -19.09 -10.18 -9.16
N ALA A 332 -18.55 -11.37 -8.97
CA ALA A 332 -17.56 -11.68 -7.94
C ALA A 332 -16.34 -12.34 -8.58
N ARG A 333 -15.23 -12.39 -7.84
CA ARG A 333 -14.07 -13.19 -8.25
C ARG A 333 -14.44 -14.67 -8.26
N LYS A 334 -13.89 -15.43 -9.23
CA LYS A 334 -13.94 -16.91 -9.23
C LYS A 334 -13.14 -17.50 -8.08
N GLY A 335 -13.75 -18.43 -7.33
CA GLY A 335 -13.10 -19.23 -6.28
C GLY A 335 -13.79 -19.16 -4.94
#